data_AF-A0A2V5SWM6-F1
#
_entry.id   AF-A0A2V5SWM6-F1
#
_cell.length_a   1.000
_cell.length_b   1.000
_cell.length_c   1.000
_cell.angle_alpha   90.00
_cell.angle_beta   90.00
_cell.angle_gamma   90.00
#
_symmetry.space_group_name_H-M   'P 1'
#
loop_
_entity.id
_entity.type
_entity.pdbx_description
1 polymer ?
#
loop_
_entity_poly.entity_id
_entity_poly.type
_entity_poly.pdbx_seq_one_letter_code
_entity_poly.pdbx_strand_id
1 'polypeptide(L)'
;MNNNKRQFGDRPSGLPRGVRSRSITIVIYLFLAAISLAVFGQTIRYDFVNFDDDLYVYNAPAIQVGLTIKGIALAFTSPHARNWHPLATISHMLDCQLYGLKAGGHHATNIVLHTIAVLLLFRVLRQMTGAVWKSVVVAALFAVHPLHVESVAWVSERKDVL
;
A
#
# COMPACT_ATOMS: atom_id res chain seq x y z
N MET A 1 -58.09 36.97 -22.69
CA MET A 1 -57.07 36.60 -23.70
C MET A 1 -55.86 37.52 -23.50
N ASN A 2 -54.60 37.11 -23.38
CA ASN A 2 -53.96 35.80 -23.34
C ASN A 2 -52.59 35.99 -22.64
N ASN A 3 -52.17 34.93 -21.97
CA ASN A 3 -50.90 34.71 -21.27
C ASN A 3 -49.65 35.15 -22.04
N ASN A 4 -48.65 35.68 -21.33
CA ASN A 4 -47.27 35.26 -21.60
C ASN A 4 -46.34 35.44 -20.38
N LYS A 5 -46.48 34.55 -19.38
CA LYS A 5 -45.42 34.30 -18.41
C LYS A 5 -44.35 33.45 -19.09
N ARG A 6 -43.22 34.05 -19.46
CA ARG A 6 -42.03 33.29 -19.85
C ARG A 6 -41.42 32.67 -18.60
N GLN A 7 -41.78 31.42 -18.32
CA GLN A 7 -41.03 30.55 -17.41
C GLN A 7 -39.68 30.28 -18.07
N PHE A 8 -38.63 30.94 -17.58
CA PHE A 8 -37.26 30.52 -17.85
C PHE A 8 -37.04 29.20 -17.11
N GLY A 9 -36.85 28.13 -17.89
CA GLY A 9 -36.67 26.78 -17.39
C GLY A 9 -35.53 26.65 -16.38
N ASP A 10 -35.81 25.88 -15.34
CA ASP A 10 -34.83 25.36 -14.40
C ASP A 10 -33.66 24.73 -15.15
N ARG A 11 -32.47 25.30 -14.99
CA ARG A 11 -31.24 24.60 -15.35
C ARG A 11 -31.10 23.42 -14.39
N PRO A 12 -30.75 22.20 -14.87
CA PRO A 12 -30.55 21.09 -13.96
C PRO A 12 -29.47 21.49 -12.95
N SER A 13 -29.83 21.39 -11.67
CA SER A 13 -28.98 21.68 -10.53
C SER A 13 -27.73 20.80 -10.61
N GLY A 14 -26.65 21.36 -11.13
CA GLY A 14 -25.34 20.73 -11.07
C GLY A 14 -25.05 20.41 -9.61
N LEU A 15 -24.70 19.15 -9.33
CA LEU A 15 -24.37 18.68 -7.98
C LEU A 15 -23.43 19.68 -7.28
N PRO A 16 -23.60 19.92 -5.97
CA PRO A 16 -22.77 20.85 -5.22
C PRO A 16 -21.29 20.62 -5.50
N ARG A 17 -20.51 21.68 -5.76
CA ARG A 17 -19.07 21.59 -6.14
C ARG A 17 -18.26 20.67 -5.20
N GLY A 18 -18.67 20.56 -3.93
CA GLY A 18 -18.08 19.64 -2.95
C GLY A 18 -18.30 18.14 -3.22
N VAL A 19 -19.49 17.75 -3.71
CA VAL A 19 -19.81 16.34 -4.03
C VAL A 19 -18.96 15.86 -5.21
N ARG A 20 -18.84 16.68 -6.25
CA ARG A 20 -18.02 16.38 -7.44
C ARG A 20 -16.54 16.21 -7.09
N SER A 21 -16.02 17.06 -6.21
CA SER A 21 -14.62 17.00 -5.74
C SER A 21 -14.32 15.75 -4.90
N ARG A 22 -15.26 15.33 -4.05
CA ARG A 22 -15.13 14.12 -3.24
C ARG A 22 -15.15 12.86 -4.10
N SER A 23 -16.08 12.76 -5.07
CA SER A 23 -16.15 11.61 -5.97
C SER A 23 -14.88 11.46 -6.82
N ILE A 24 -14.34 12.56 -7.37
CA ILE A 24 -13.08 12.52 -8.13
C ILE A 24 -11.92 12.05 -7.25
N THR A 25 -11.86 12.54 -6.00
CA THR A 25 -10.81 12.11 -5.06
C THR A 25 -10.86 10.61 -4.82
N ILE A 26 -12.05 10.04 -4.60
CA ILE A 26 -12.22 8.60 -4.39
C ILE A 26 -11.79 7.82 -5.63
N VAL A 27 -12.19 8.26 -6.82
CA VAL A 27 -11.78 7.62 -8.09
C VAL A 27 -10.26 7.61 -8.25
N ILE A 28 -9.58 8.70 -7.87
CA ILE A 28 -8.11 8.76 -7.90
C ILE A 28 -7.50 7.73 -6.94
N TYR A 29 -7.98 7.64 -5.70
CA TYR A 29 -7.49 6.64 -4.74
C TYR A 29 -7.70 5.21 -5.24
N LEU A 30 -8.89 4.91 -5.78
CA LEU A 30 -9.19 3.59 -6.36
C LEU A 30 -8.30 3.30 -7.58
N PHE A 31 -8.06 4.28 -8.44
CA PHE A 31 -7.18 4.14 -9.59
C PHE A 31 -5.74 3.82 -9.15
N LEU A 32 -5.18 4.57 -8.20
CA LEU A 32 -3.82 4.34 -7.69
C LEU A 32 -3.66 2.98 -7.00
N ALA A 33 -4.69 2.55 -6.26
CA ALA A 33 -4.70 1.20 -5.69
C ALA A 33 -4.77 0.13 -6.79
N ALA A 34 -5.66 0.30 -7.78
CA ALA A 34 -5.84 -0.65 -8.87
C ALA A 34 -4.56 -0.85 -9.69
N ILE A 35 -3.81 0.21 -10.02
CA ILE A 35 -2.55 0.07 -10.76
C ILE A 35 -1.48 -0.65 -9.93
N SER A 36 -1.42 -0.40 -8.61
CA SER A 36 -0.49 -1.08 -7.70
C SER A 36 -0.78 -2.59 -7.67
N LEU A 37 -2.05 -2.96 -7.58
CA LEU A 37 -2.49 -4.36 -7.65
C LEU A 37 -2.28 -4.97 -9.04
N ALA A 38 -2.45 -4.21 -10.12
CA ALA A 38 -2.26 -4.73 -11.48
C ALA A 38 -0.80 -5.12 -11.73
N VAL A 39 0.16 -4.35 -11.22
CA VAL A 39 1.59 -4.61 -11.39
C VAL A 39 2.06 -5.72 -10.44
N PHE A 40 1.73 -5.61 -9.16
CA PHE A 40 2.30 -6.47 -8.12
C PHE A 40 1.39 -7.61 -7.67
N GLY A 41 0.10 -7.62 -8.00
CA GLY A 41 -0.84 -8.65 -7.55
C GLY A 41 -0.46 -10.08 -7.96
N GLN A 42 0.29 -10.22 -9.05
CA GLN A 42 0.85 -11.51 -9.47
C GLN A 42 1.84 -12.12 -8.46
N THR A 43 2.51 -11.31 -7.63
CA THR A 43 3.51 -11.80 -6.67
C THR A 43 2.90 -12.67 -5.57
N ILE A 44 1.59 -12.58 -5.34
CA ILE A 44 0.87 -13.49 -4.43
C ILE A 44 1.01 -14.96 -4.84
N ARG A 45 1.30 -15.23 -6.12
CA ARG A 45 1.51 -16.58 -6.66
C ARG A 45 2.97 -17.04 -6.61
N TYR A 46 3.88 -16.17 -6.19
CA TYR A 46 5.30 -16.49 -6.11
C TYR A 46 5.62 -17.18 -4.78
N ASP A 47 6.66 -18.00 -4.82
CA ASP A 47 7.26 -18.62 -3.63
C ASP A 47 8.29 -17.69 -3.00
N PHE A 48 8.75 -18.05 -1.79
CA PHE A 48 9.87 -17.35 -1.16
C PHE A 48 11.14 -17.44 -2.01
N VAL A 49 11.95 -16.39 -1.96
CA VAL A 49 13.23 -16.32 -2.66
C VAL A 49 14.34 -16.85 -1.76
N ASN A 50 15.16 -17.77 -2.26
CA ASN A 50 16.29 -18.35 -1.53
C ASN A 50 17.52 -17.41 -1.52
N PHE A 51 17.36 -16.22 -0.96
CA PHE A 51 18.43 -15.25 -0.70
C PHE A 51 18.47 -14.90 0.78
N ASP A 52 17.45 -14.18 1.28
CA ASP A 52 17.35 -13.79 2.70
C ASP A 52 16.01 -14.22 3.34
N ASP A 53 15.03 -14.71 2.58
CA ASP A 53 13.71 -15.10 3.13
C ASP A 53 13.81 -16.28 4.12
N ASP A 54 14.85 -17.10 4.01
CA ASP A 54 15.16 -18.13 4.99
C ASP A 54 15.50 -17.48 6.34
N LEU A 55 16.45 -16.56 6.36
CA LEU A 55 16.92 -15.90 7.56
C LEU A 55 15.85 -15.01 8.18
N TYR A 56 15.00 -14.38 7.36
CA TYR A 56 13.97 -13.47 7.84
C TYR A 56 12.66 -14.17 8.24
N VAL A 57 12.31 -15.28 7.60
CA VAL A 57 10.96 -15.88 7.71
C VAL A 57 11.01 -17.39 7.98
N TYR A 58 11.36 -18.21 6.97
CA TYR A 58 11.05 -19.64 7.02
C TYR A 58 12.13 -20.53 7.65
N ASN A 59 13.29 -19.96 8.02
CA ASN A 59 14.31 -20.58 8.87
C ASN A 59 14.54 -19.76 10.16
N ALA A 60 13.52 -19.02 10.62
CA ALA A 60 13.58 -18.19 11.81
C ALA A 60 12.51 -18.59 12.84
N PRO A 61 12.81 -19.54 13.76
CA PRO A 61 11.82 -20.07 14.71
C PRO A 61 11.14 -19.01 15.57
N ALA A 62 11.87 -17.97 16.00
CA ALA A 62 11.32 -16.87 16.79
C ALA A 62 10.29 -16.02 16.01
N ILE A 63 10.35 -16.03 14.67
CA ILE A 63 9.42 -15.32 13.80
C ILE A 63 8.20 -16.19 13.51
N GLN A 64 8.41 -17.48 13.26
CA GLN A 64 7.33 -18.42 12.90
C GLN A 64 6.31 -18.66 14.00
N VAL A 65 6.73 -18.55 15.26
CA VAL A 65 5.82 -18.64 16.43
C VAL A 65 4.78 -17.51 16.42
N GLY A 66 5.03 -16.43 15.68
CA GLY A 66 4.14 -15.28 15.59
C GLY A 66 4.38 -14.23 16.67
N LEU A 67 3.39 -13.36 16.89
CA LEU A 67 3.54 -12.27 17.87
C LEU A 67 3.53 -12.81 19.29
N THR A 68 4.66 -12.65 19.98
CA THR A 68 4.79 -12.91 21.41
C THR A 68 5.40 -11.69 22.09
N ILE A 69 5.09 -11.48 23.38
CA ILE A 69 5.68 -10.37 24.15
C ILE A 69 7.22 -10.47 24.11
N LYS A 70 7.76 -11.69 24.26
CA LYS A 70 9.20 -11.96 24.17
C LYS A 70 9.74 -11.66 22.77
N GLY A 71 9.04 -12.06 21.70
CA GLY A 71 9.44 -11.77 20.33
C GLY A 71 9.49 -10.28 20.02
N ILE A 72 8.46 -9.53 20.45
CA ILE A 72 8.40 -8.07 20.30
C ILE A 72 9.57 -7.42 21.06
N ALA A 73 9.82 -7.81 22.32
CA ALA A 73 10.95 -7.30 23.08
C ALA A 73 12.30 -7.60 22.41
N LEU A 74 12.46 -8.82 21.88
CA LEU A 74 13.66 -9.21 21.14
C LEU A 74 13.85 -8.40 19.86
N ALA A 75 12.77 -8.08 19.13
CA ALA A 75 12.86 -7.27 17.92
C ALA A 75 13.47 -5.88 18.18
N PHE A 76 13.21 -5.28 19.34
CA PHE A 76 13.77 -3.98 19.74
C PHE A 76 15.16 -4.05 20.39
N THR A 77 15.61 -5.22 20.83
CA THR A 77 16.83 -5.37 21.63
C THR A 77 17.93 -6.20 20.98
N SER A 78 17.62 -6.95 19.92
CA SER A 78 18.55 -7.85 19.25
C SER A 78 18.47 -7.71 17.73
N PRO A 79 19.60 -7.77 17.01
CA PRO A 79 19.60 -7.89 15.56
C PRO A 79 18.92 -9.19 15.10
N HIS A 80 18.21 -9.13 13.98
CA HIS A 80 17.58 -10.25 13.28
C HIS A 80 18.13 -10.32 11.86
N ALA A 81 18.52 -11.52 11.40
CA ALA A 81 19.17 -11.71 10.09
C ALA A 81 20.33 -10.73 9.83
N ARG A 82 21.19 -10.51 10.85
CA ARG A 82 22.34 -9.58 10.86
C ARG A 82 21.99 -8.09 10.76
N ASN A 83 20.71 -7.71 10.81
CA ASN A 83 20.26 -6.32 10.73
C ASN A 83 19.34 -5.94 11.90
N TRP A 84 19.13 -4.64 12.13
CA TRP A 84 18.21 -4.17 13.18
C TRP A 84 17.02 -3.41 12.58
N HIS A 85 15.95 -4.16 12.26
CA HIS A 85 14.70 -3.63 11.70
C HIS A 85 13.50 -4.10 12.54
N PRO A 86 13.25 -3.51 13.72
CA PRO A 86 12.24 -4.00 14.67
C PRO A 86 10.84 -4.08 14.06
N LEU A 87 10.42 -3.08 13.27
CA LEU A 87 9.10 -3.06 12.64
C LEU A 87 8.96 -4.14 11.56
N ALA A 88 9.98 -4.36 10.74
CA ALA A 88 9.97 -5.43 9.75
C ALA A 88 9.91 -6.81 10.44
N THR A 89 10.72 -7.02 11.48
CA THR A 89 10.71 -8.25 12.29
C THR A 89 9.33 -8.54 12.88
N ILE A 90 8.70 -7.54 13.50
CA ILE A 90 7.34 -7.66 14.08
C ILE A 90 6.30 -7.91 12.97
N SER A 91 6.45 -7.26 11.82
CA SER A 91 5.55 -7.48 10.68
C SER A 91 5.65 -8.91 10.14
N HIS A 92 6.85 -9.48 10.04
CA HIS A 92 7.02 -10.90 9.66
C HIS A 92 6.44 -11.86 10.70
N MET A 93 6.56 -11.55 11.99
CA MET A 93 5.89 -12.32 13.06
C MET A 93 4.36 -12.31 12.86
N LEU A 94 3.78 -11.14 12.59
CA LEU A 94 2.35 -11.02 12.33
C LEU A 94 1.93 -11.83 11.10
N ASP A 95 2.70 -11.77 10.01
CA ASP A 95 2.39 -12.55 8.81
C ASP A 95 2.52 -14.06 9.03
N CYS A 96 3.52 -14.52 9.77
CA CYS A 96 3.62 -15.92 10.18
C CYS A 96 2.40 -16.35 11.02
N GLN A 97 1.89 -15.48 11.89
CA GLN A 97 0.69 -15.76 12.69
C GLN A 97 -0.58 -15.83 11.84
N LEU A 98 -0.72 -14.98 10.82
CA LEU A 98 -1.92 -14.91 9.98
C LEU A 98 -1.92 -15.93 8.83
N TYR A 99 -0.76 -16.14 8.21
CA TYR A 99 -0.62 -16.88 6.96
C TYR A 99 0.23 -18.14 7.08
N GLY A 100 0.97 -18.30 8.19
CA GLY A 100 2.01 -19.31 8.31
C GLY A 100 3.13 -19.07 7.30
N LEU A 101 3.71 -20.15 6.77
CA LEU A 101 4.75 -20.11 5.73
C LEU A 101 4.17 -20.10 4.30
N LYS A 102 3.01 -19.49 4.09
CA LYS A 102 2.43 -19.31 2.76
C LYS A 102 2.95 -18.01 2.15
N ALA A 103 3.96 -18.09 1.28
CA ALA A 103 4.63 -16.94 0.66
C ALA A 103 3.67 -15.89 0.10
N GLY A 104 2.60 -16.32 -0.57
CA GLY A 104 1.58 -15.41 -1.11
C GLY A 104 0.95 -14.46 -0.11
N GLY A 105 0.76 -14.87 1.15
CA GLY A 105 0.26 -13.99 2.22
C GLY A 105 1.28 -12.91 2.61
N HIS A 106 2.56 -13.27 2.64
CA HIS A 106 3.64 -12.32 2.93
C HIS A 106 3.84 -11.30 1.79
N HIS A 107 3.71 -11.74 0.53
CA HIS A 107 3.67 -10.82 -0.62
C HIS A 107 2.46 -9.90 -0.56
N ALA A 108 1.29 -10.40 -0.16
CA ALA A 108 0.08 -9.58 -0.01
C ALA A 108 0.30 -8.44 0.99
N THR A 109 0.99 -8.68 2.11
CA THR A 109 1.36 -7.63 3.06
C THR A 109 2.25 -6.56 2.41
N ASN A 110 3.27 -6.94 1.63
CA ASN A 110 4.11 -5.95 0.92
C ASN A 110 3.31 -5.11 -0.08
N ILE A 111 2.39 -5.73 -0.84
CA ILE A 111 1.51 -5.02 -1.77
C ILE A 111 0.64 -4.00 -1.03
N VAL A 112 0.09 -4.37 0.13
CA VAL A 112 -0.73 -3.47 0.95
C VAL A 112 0.10 -2.28 1.45
N LEU A 113 1.30 -2.52 1.98
CA LEU A 113 2.19 -1.47 2.46
C LEU A 113 2.60 -0.51 1.34
N HIS A 114 3.01 -1.03 0.17
CA HIS A 114 3.31 -0.21 -1.00
C HIS A 114 2.10 0.62 -1.46
N THR A 115 0.92 0.00 -1.51
CA THR A 115 -0.31 0.71 -1.87
C THR A 115 -0.57 1.85 -0.90
N ILE A 116 -0.45 1.64 0.41
CA ILE A 116 -0.60 2.69 1.42
C ILE A 116 0.42 3.81 1.16
N ALA A 117 1.68 3.50 0.90
CA ALA A 117 2.71 4.49 0.60
C ALA A 117 2.36 5.33 -0.65
N VAL A 118 1.91 4.71 -1.74
CA VAL A 118 1.41 5.40 -2.95
C VAL A 118 0.27 6.38 -2.62
N LEU A 119 -0.71 5.92 -1.84
CA LEU A 119 -1.88 6.73 -1.48
C LEU A 119 -1.51 7.91 -0.56
N LEU A 120 -0.57 7.69 0.36
CA LEU A 120 -0.03 8.73 1.23
C LEU A 120 0.80 9.75 0.44
N LEU A 121 1.64 9.29 -0.49
CA LEU A 121 2.41 10.16 -1.38
C LEU A 121 1.48 11.09 -2.17
N PHE A 122 0.42 10.55 -2.79
CA PHE A 122 -0.58 11.38 -3.46
C PHE A 122 -1.21 12.42 -2.52
N ARG A 123 -1.59 12.00 -1.31
CA ARG A 123 -2.20 12.89 -0.31
C ARG A 123 -1.27 14.05 0.06
N VAL A 124 -0.02 13.74 0.38
CA VAL A 124 1.00 14.72 0.80
C VAL A 124 1.30 15.69 -0.34
N LEU A 125 1.56 15.19 -1.55
CA LEU A 125 1.83 16.03 -2.72
C LEU A 125 0.65 16.94 -3.06
N ARG A 126 -0.58 16.42 -2.96
CA ARG A 126 -1.78 17.23 -3.19
C ARG A 126 -1.90 18.35 -2.15
N GLN A 127 -1.61 18.08 -0.88
CA GLN A 127 -1.66 19.06 0.20
C GLN A 127 -0.58 20.14 0.06
N MET A 128 0.64 19.74 -0.31
CA MET A 128 1.77 20.67 -0.44
C MET A 128 1.71 21.54 -1.69
N THR A 129 1.26 20.98 -2.82
CA THR A 129 1.33 21.67 -4.12
C THR A 129 0.01 22.26 -4.58
N GLY A 130 -1.13 21.76 -4.07
CA GLY A 130 -2.46 22.04 -4.60
C GLY A 130 -2.72 21.48 -6.01
N ALA A 131 -1.72 20.90 -6.67
CA ALA A 131 -1.75 20.51 -8.07
C ALA A 131 -2.17 19.04 -8.25
N VAL A 132 -3.48 18.76 -8.06
CA VAL A 132 -4.06 17.40 -8.04
C VAL A 132 -3.51 16.49 -9.14
N TRP A 133 -3.59 16.90 -10.42
CA TRP A 133 -3.18 16.04 -11.53
C TRP A 133 -1.68 15.78 -11.59
N LYS A 134 -0.85 16.76 -11.22
CA LYS A 134 0.60 16.55 -11.10
C LYS A 134 0.92 15.55 -10.00
N SER A 135 0.23 15.66 -8.86
CA SER A 135 0.36 14.70 -7.76
C SER A 135 -0.08 13.29 -8.17
N VAL A 136 -1.14 13.15 -8.99
CA VAL A 136 -1.57 11.84 -9.53
C VAL A 136 -0.48 11.24 -10.41
N VAL A 137 0.09 12.00 -11.34
CA VAL A 137 1.14 11.50 -12.24
C VAL A 137 2.34 11.02 -11.44
N VAL A 138 2.82 11.81 -10.47
CA VAL A 138 3.96 11.42 -9.64
C VAL A 138 3.66 10.17 -8.82
N ALA A 139 2.47 10.09 -8.18
CA ALA A 139 2.09 8.91 -7.41
C ALA A 139 1.90 7.66 -8.29
N ALA A 140 1.37 7.80 -9.51
CA ALA A 140 1.22 6.71 -10.45
C ALA A 140 2.59 6.21 -10.96
N LEU A 141 3.51 7.11 -11.25
CA LEU A 141 4.89 6.76 -11.62
C LEU A 141 5.58 6.00 -10.48
N PHE A 142 5.45 6.49 -9.23
CA PHE A 142 5.96 5.79 -8.04
C PHE A 142 5.31 4.40 -7.88
N ALA A 143 3.99 4.28 -8.10
CA ALA A 143 3.28 3.01 -7.97
C ALA A 143 3.80 1.91 -8.91
N VAL A 144 4.27 2.27 -10.11
CA VAL A 144 4.70 1.32 -11.14
C VAL A 144 6.22 1.29 -11.35
N HIS A 145 6.98 2.07 -10.58
CA HIS A 145 8.41 2.25 -10.82
C HIS A 145 9.18 0.94 -10.62
N PRO A 146 10.01 0.50 -11.59
CA PRO A 146 10.75 -0.77 -11.50
C PRO A 146 11.67 -0.88 -10.28
N LEU A 147 12.18 0.24 -9.76
CA LEU A 147 13.00 0.24 -8.53
C LEU A 147 12.26 -0.30 -7.29
N HIS A 148 10.92 -0.34 -7.29
CA HIS A 148 10.16 -0.91 -6.18
C HIS A 148 9.90 -2.41 -6.33
N VAL A 149 10.35 -3.04 -7.44
CA VAL A 149 10.18 -4.48 -7.63
C VAL A 149 10.89 -5.26 -6.53
N GLU A 150 12.08 -4.83 -6.11
CA GLU A 150 12.81 -5.46 -5.01
C GLU A 150 12.01 -5.35 -3.71
N SER A 151 11.61 -4.14 -3.32
CA SER A 151 10.89 -3.91 -2.05
C SER A 151 9.49 -4.55 -1.99
N VAL A 152 8.83 -4.79 -3.12
CA VAL A 152 7.46 -5.32 -3.16
C VAL A 152 7.41 -6.82 -3.48
N ALA A 153 8.24 -7.29 -4.41
CA ALA A 153 8.23 -8.69 -4.85
C ALA A 153 9.14 -9.59 -3.99
N TRP A 154 10.11 -9.05 -3.26
CA TRP A 154 10.92 -9.81 -2.32
C TRP A 154 10.38 -9.65 -0.89
N VAL A 155 10.02 -10.76 -0.23
CA VAL A 155 9.37 -10.72 1.08
C VAL A 155 10.24 -10.01 2.12
N SER A 156 11.52 -10.38 2.22
CA SER A 156 12.46 -9.81 3.21
C SER A 156 12.78 -8.34 3.01
N GLU A 157 12.57 -7.80 1.81
CA GLU A 157 12.80 -6.39 1.51
C GLU A 157 11.67 -5.48 2.03
N ARG A 158 10.74 -6.05 2.81
CA ARG A 158 9.72 -5.30 3.56
C ARG A 158 10.29 -4.13 4.36
N LYS A 159 11.54 -4.25 4.81
CA LYS A 159 12.29 -3.20 5.52
C LYS A 159 12.39 -1.87 4.73
N ASP A 160 12.23 -1.88 3.40
CA ASP A 160 12.25 -0.68 2.57
C ASP A 160 10.87 -0.03 2.38
N VAL A 161 9.78 -0.76 2.63
CA VAL A 161 8.40 -0.26 2.55
C VAL A 161 7.80 0.11 3.91
N LEU A 162 8.57 -0.05 5.00
CA LEU A 162 8.22 0.29 6.39
C LEU A 162 9.18 1.34 6.97
#